data_AF-A0A4Q3YUP8-F1
#
_entry.id   AF-A0A4Q3YUP8-F1
#
_cell.length_a   1.000
_cell.length_b   1.000
_cell.length_c   1.000
_cell.angle_alpha   90.00
_cell.angle_beta   90.00
_cell.angle_gamma   90.00
#
_symmetry.space_group_name_H-M   'P 1'
#
loop_
_entity.id
_entity.type
_entity.pdbx_description
1 polymer ?
#
loop_
_entity_poly.entity_id
_entity_poly.type
_entity_poly.pdbx_seq_one_letter_code
_entity_poly.pdbx_strand_id
1 'polypeptide(L)'
;MTPSRFNECLRVIRWTPINIASALQCELSWIEAMEAGSEEVPVELAAWLEVLAQSHEALPPPKTYRGRRAGSLPWDRPRRLSS
;
A
#
# COMPACT_ATOMS: atom_id res chain seq x y z
N MET A 1 -8.82 9.57 15.48
CA MET A 1 -8.40 8.15 15.30
C MET A 1 -7.21 7.90 16.22
N THR A 2 -7.05 6.70 16.79
CA THR A 2 -5.90 6.40 17.65
C THR A 2 -4.65 6.09 16.81
N PRO A 3 -3.42 6.31 17.34
CA PRO A 3 -2.19 5.97 16.62
C PRO A 3 -2.12 4.49 16.23
N SER A 4 -2.59 3.59 17.10
CA SER A 4 -2.64 2.15 16.79
C SER A 4 -3.55 1.85 15.61
N ARG A 5 -4.72 2.51 15.51
CA ARG A 5 -5.64 2.33 14.37
C ARG A 5 -5.11 2.96 13.09
N PHE A 6 -4.42 4.11 13.19
CA PHE A 6 -3.75 4.73 12.07
C PHE A 6 -2.70 3.79 11.44
N ASN A 7 -1.83 3.23 12.28
CA ASN A 7 -0.85 2.22 11.89
C ASN A 7 -1.49 0.97 11.27
N GLU A 8 -2.61 0.52 11.84
CA GLU A 8 -3.35 -0.61 11.30
C GLU A 8 -3.88 -0.34 9.89
N CYS A 9 -4.47 0.83 9.64
CA CYS A 9 -4.96 1.22 8.33
C CYS A 9 -3.82 1.21 7.30
N LEU A 10 -2.67 1.82 7.62
CA LEU A 10 -1.50 1.82 6.74
C LEU A 10 -1.02 0.40 6.44
N ARG A 11 -0.97 -0.48 7.46
CA ARG A 11 -0.58 -1.89 7.28
C ARG A 11 -1.55 -2.64 6.36
N VAL A 12 -2.86 -2.44 6.49
CA VAL A 12 -3.89 -3.05 5.64
C VAL A 12 -3.70 -2.63 4.19
N ILE A 13 -3.53 -1.33 3.95
CA ILE A 13 -3.32 -0.73 2.61
C ILE A 13 -1.89 -1.03 2.09
N ARG A 14 -1.01 -1.53 2.95
CA ARG A 14 0.43 -1.77 2.70
C ARG A 14 1.19 -0.50 2.36
N TRP A 15 0.81 0.61 2.97
CA TRP A 15 1.48 1.90 2.85
C TRP A 15 2.44 2.13 4.01
N THR A 16 3.50 2.87 3.72
CA THR A 16 4.44 3.42 4.71
C THR A 16 4.13 4.91 4.94
N PRO A 17 4.70 5.54 5.98
CA PRO A 17 4.60 7.00 6.18
C PRO A 17 4.98 7.82 4.94
N ILE A 18 5.97 7.35 4.18
CA ILE A 18 6.42 7.99 2.93
C ILE A 18 5.29 7.98 1.88
N ASN A 19 4.50 6.90 1.79
CA ASN A 19 3.42 6.80 0.80
C ASN A 19 2.30 7.82 1.08
N ILE A 20 1.90 7.97 2.35
CA ILE A 20 0.86 8.92 2.72
C ILE A 20 1.36 10.37 2.64
N ALA A 21 2.59 10.65 3.08
CA ALA A 21 3.20 11.97 2.93
C ALA A 21 3.25 12.40 1.45
N SER A 22 3.63 11.46 0.57
CA SER A 22 3.62 11.68 -0.87
C SER A 22 2.21 11.89 -1.43
N ALA A 23 1.21 11.12 -0.97
CA ALA A 23 -0.17 11.23 -1.44
C ALA A 23 -0.83 12.56 -1.04
N LEU A 24 -0.52 13.07 0.16
CA LEU A 24 -1.03 14.34 0.68
C LEU A 24 -0.17 15.54 0.30
N GLN A 25 1.02 15.31 -0.27
CA GLN A 25 2.05 16.33 -0.52
C GLN A 25 2.37 17.15 0.74
N CYS A 26 2.54 16.46 1.87
CA CYS A 26 2.82 17.05 3.17
C CYS A 26 4.16 16.59 3.73
N GLU A 27 4.54 17.17 4.86
CA GLU A 27 5.77 16.82 5.57
C GLU A 27 5.70 15.40 6.14
N LEU A 28 6.77 14.64 5.96
CA LEU A 28 6.90 13.28 6.49
C LEU A 28 6.89 13.29 8.03
N SER A 29 7.53 14.27 8.65
CA SER A 29 7.61 14.39 10.11
C SER A 29 6.24 14.55 10.77
N TRP A 30 5.28 15.18 10.09
CA TRP A 30 3.91 15.31 10.58
C TRP A 30 3.17 13.97 10.57
N ILE A 31 3.39 13.16 9.53
CA ILE A 31 2.88 11.78 9.47
C ILE A 31 3.50 10.92 10.57
N GLU A 32 4.82 10.99 10.74
CA GLU A 32 5.54 10.23 11.77
C GLU A 32 5.09 10.61 13.19
N ALA A 33 4.77 11.89 13.43
CA ALA A 33 4.23 12.35 14.71
C ALA A 33 2.85 11.75 14.99
N MET A 34 1.97 11.63 13.99
CA MET A 34 0.67 10.96 14.12
C MET A 34 0.82 9.46 14.38
N GLU A 35 1.77 8.80 13.70
CA GLU A 35 2.11 7.40 13.94
C GLU A 35 2.62 7.15 15.36
N ALA A 36 3.46 8.05 15.88
CA ALA A 36 4.00 8.00 17.23
C ALA A 36 2.98 8.40 18.32
N GLY A 37 1.84 8.99 17.92
CA GLY A 37 0.84 9.53 18.84
C GLY A 37 1.23 10.86 19.50
N SER A 38 2.25 11.51 18.98
CA SER A 38 2.67 12.86 19.38
C SER A 38 1.82 13.96 18.72
N GLU A 39 1.08 13.61 17.66
CA GLU A 39 0.16 14.49 16.94
C GLU A 39 -1.21 13.82 16.81
N GLU A 40 -2.29 14.61 16.85
CA GLU A 40 -3.63 14.08 16.64
C GLU A 40 -3.90 13.84 15.15
N VAL A 41 -4.54 12.72 14.83
CA VAL A 41 -4.97 12.44 13.45
C VAL A 41 -6.22 13.26 13.11
N PRO A 42 -6.19 14.15 12.10
CA PRO A 42 -7.37 14.92 11.69
C PRO A 42 -8.54 14.01 11.31
N VAL A 43 -9.77 14.42 11.67
CA VAL A 43 -10.98 13.61 11.48
C VAL A 43 -11.21 13.24 10.02
N GLU A 44 -11.03 14.18 9.09
CA GLU A 44 -11.19 13.93 7.65
C GLU A 44 -10.14 12.93 7.13
N LEU A 45 -8.89 13.08 7.58
CA LEU A 45 -7.81 12.16 7.22
C LEU A 45 -8.08 10.74 7.74
N ALA A 46 -8.54 10.65 8.99
CA ALA A 46 -8.94 9.40 9.61
C ALA A 46 -10.08 8.72 8.82
N ALA A 47 -11.13 9.45 8.46
CA ALA A 47 -12.26 8.91 7.69
C ALA A 47 -11.81 8.40 6.31
N TRP A 48 -10.95 9.16 5.62
CA TRP A 48 -10.41 8.75 4.33
C TRP A 48 -9.57 7.47 4.42
N LEU A 49 -8.69 7.35 5.43
CA LEU A 49 -7.86 6.15 5.64
C LEU A 49 -8.70 4.91 5.96
N GLU A 50 -9.77 5.05 6.75
CA GLU A 50 -10.69 3.95 7.05
C GLU A 50 -11.35 3.40 5.78
N VAL A 51 -11.85 4.29 4.92
CA VAL A 51 -12.48 3.88 3.65
C VAL A 51 -11.49 3.14 2.75
N LEU A 52 -10.24 3.61 2.68
CA LEU A 52 -9.19 2.93 1.91
C LEU A 52 -8.87 1.55 2.49
N ALA A 53 -8.74 1.44 3.81
CA ALA A 53 -8.47 0.16 4.47
C ALA A 53 -9.60 -0.85 4.20
N GLN A 54 -10.86 -0.44 4.41
CA GLN A 54 -12.04 -1.27 4.14
C GLN A 54 -12.11 -1.71 2.66
N SER A 55 -11.82 -0.80 1.74
CA SER A 55 -11.81 -1.10 0.30
C SER A 55 -10.73 -2.13 -0.04
N HIS A 56 -9.54 -2.00 0.56
CA HIS A 56 -8.43 -2.93 0.34
C HIS A 56 -8.71 -4.33 0.93
N GLU A 57 -9.43 -4.42 2.04
CA GLU A 57 -9.90 -5.69 2.59
C GLU A 57 -10.95 -6.35 1.69
N ALA A 58 -11.90 -5.57 1.17
CA ALA A 58 -12.95 -6.05 0.29
C ALA A 58 -12.45 -6.47 -1.10
N LEU A 59 -11.36 -5.87 -1.58
CA LEU A 59 -10.79 -6.09 -2.92
C LEU A 59 -9.33 -6.57 -2.82
N PRO A 60 -9.11 -7.84 -2.44
CA PRO A 60 -7.76 -8.38 -2.31
C PRO A 60 -7.03 -8.39 -3.67
N PRO A 61 -5.68 -8.31 -3.67
CA PRO A 61 -4.89 -8.32 -4.90
C PRO A 61 -5.21 -9.53 -5.80
N PRO A 62 -5.31 -9.35 -7.13
CA PRO A 62 -5.56 -10.46 -8.04
C PRO A 62 -4.45 -11.51 -7.95
N LYS A 63 -4.83 -12.76 -7.71
CA LYS A 63 -3.88 -13.88 -7.53
C LYS A 63 -3.09 -14.21 -8.81
N THR A 64 -3.60 -13.81 -9.98
CA THR A 64 -3.06 -14.08 -11.32
C THR A 64 -1.68 -13.47 -11.60
N TYR A 65 -1.25 -12.51 -10.79
CA TYR A 65 0.06 -11.86 -10.92
C TYR A 65 1.08 -12.32 -9.87
N ARG A 66 0.68 -13.13 -8.89
CA ARG A 66 1.58 -13.59 -7.84
C ARG A 66 2.69 -14.47 -8.45
N GLY A 67 3.94 -14.08 -8.24
CA GLY A 67 5.10 -14.82 -8.78
C GLY A 67 5.29 -14.69 -10.29
N ARG A 68 4.54 -13.80 -10.96
CA ARG A 68 4.77 -13.51 -12.37
C ARG A 68 6.15 -12.88 -12.54
N ARG A 69 7.00 -13.50 -13.36
CA ARG A 69 8.33 -12.99 -13.71
C ARG A 69 8.25 -12.27 -15.04
N ALA A 70 8.95 -11.15 -15.16
CA ALA A 70 9.19 -10.54 -16.46
C ALA A 70 9.88 -11.57 -17.38
N GLY A 71 9.35 -11.80 -18.59
CA GLY A 71 9.84 -12.84 -19.52
C GLY A 71 9.14 -14.19 -19.46
N SER A 72 8.03 -14.34 -18.73
CA SER A 72 7.15 -15.52 -18.85
C SER A 72 5.98 -15.25 -19.79
N LEU A 73 6.31 -14.87 -21.04
CA LEU A 73 5.33 -14.85 -22.13
C LEU A 73 5.26 -16.25 -22.75
N PRO A 74 4.10 -16.70 -23.28
CA PRO A 74 3.95 -18.04 -23.85
C PRO A 74 4.87 -18.33 -25.06
N TRP A 75 5.49 -17.30 -25.65
CA TRP A 75 6.31 -17.40 -26.85
C TRP A 75 7.82 -17.57 -26.58
N ASP A 76 8.27 -17.51 -25.33
CA ASP A 76 9.69 -17.68 -24.94
C ASP A 76 10.17 -19.15 -24.90
N ARG A 77 9.72 -19.99 -25.84
CA ARG A 77 10.37 -21.31 -26.03
C ARG A 77 11.60 -21.14 -26.93
N PRO A 78 12.79 -21.63 -26.51
CA PRO A 78 13.96 -21.59 -27.38
C PRO A 78 13.73 -22.49 -28.59
N ARG A 79 13.95 -21.94 -29.78
CA ARG A 79 14.09 -22.69 -31.03
C ARG A 79 15.23 -23.68 -30.82
N ARG A 80 14.90 -24.95 -30.58
CA ARG A 80 15.88 -26.04 -30.69
C ARG A 80 16.39 -26.01 -32.14
N LEU A 81 17.57 -25.44 -32.36
CA LEU A 81 18.33 -25.69 -33.58
C LEU A 81 18.94 -27.07 -33.42
N SER A 82 18.32 -28.04 -34.08
CA SER A 82 18.92 -29.34 -34.35
C SER A 82 19.79 -29.16 -35.59
N SER A 83 21.11 -29.15 -35.44
CA SER A 83 22.03 -29.73 -36.42
C SER A 83 23.42 -29.90 -35.85
#